data_AF-A0A537SIR4-F1
#
_entry.id   AF-A0A537SIR4-F1
#
_cell.length_a   1.000
_cell.length_b   1.000
_cell.length_c   1.000
_cell.angle_alpha   90.00
_cell.angle_beta   90.00
_cell.angle_gamma   90.00
#
_symmetry.space_group_name_H-M   'P 1'
#
loop_
_entity.id
_entity.type
_entity.pdbx_description
1 polymer ?
#
loop_
_entity_poly.entity_id
_entity_poly.type
_entity_poly.pdbx_seq_one_letter_code
_entity_poly.pdbx_strand_id
1 'polypeptide(L)'
;MTMPGLSATVGEQIAALKRVAGDKVAARIKRELDPFIMGIVDGWPRNFEPKRALKLGFTTAEKSFDDIIRIHIEDELGGKFVA
;
A
#
# COMPACT_ATOMS: atom_id res chain seq x y z
N MET A 1 7.35 -13.30 14.51
CA MET A 1 6.89 -12.06 15.18
C MET A 1 6.40 -11.14 14.08
N THR A 2 5.23 -10.53 14.22
CA THR A 2 4.66 -9.62 13.21
C THR A 2 4.91 -8.17 13.62
N MET A 3 5.32 -7.34 12.66
CA MET A 3 5.55 -5.91 12.87
C MET A 3 4.26 -5.12 12.63
N PRO A 4 4.12 -3.91 13.20
CA PRO A 4 3.06 -2.99 12.83
C PRO A 4 3.17 -2.61 11.36
N GLY A 5 2.02 -2.45 10.70
CA GLY A 5 1.93 -2.08 9.30
C GLY A 5 0.49 -1.81 8.91
N LEU A 6 0.28 -1.43 7.65
CA LEU A 6 -1.04 -1.13 7.11
C LEU A 6 -1.58 -2.31 6.29
N SER A 7 -2.79 -2.76 6.60
CA SER A 7 -3.56 -3.67 5.75
C SER A 7 -4.48 -2.85 4.86
N ALA A 8 -4.36 -2.98 3.54
CA ALA A 8 -5.21 -2.31 2.57
C ALA A 8 -5.51 -3.24 1.38
N THR A 9 -6.76 -3.23 0.93
CA THR A 9 -7.19 -3.89 -0.30
C THR A 9 -6.64 -3.19 -1.54
N VAL A 10 -6.53 -3.91 -2.66
CA VAL A 10 -6.15 -3.32 -3.95
C VAL A 10 -7.06 -2.14 -4.33
N GLY A 11 -8.36 -2.21 -4.03
CA GLY A 11 -9.30 -1.11 -4.27
C GLY A 11 -8.95 0.15 -3.49
N GLU A 12 -8.58 0.02 -2.21
CA GLU A 12 -8.16 1.15 -1.37
C GLU A 12 -6.84 1.75 -1.84
N GLN A 13 -5.90 0.91 -2.30
CA GLN A 13 -4.63 1.38 -2.87
C GLN A 13 -4.86 2.21 -4.15
N ILE A 14 -5.74 1.75 -5.05
CA ILE A 14 -6.09 2.49 -6.27
C ILE A 14 -6.82 3.80 -5.93
N ALA A 15 -7.71 3.78 -4.94
CA ALA A 15 -8.41 4.99 -4.49
C ALA A 15 -7.45 6.01 -3.88
N ALA A 16 -6.47 5.56 -3.09
CA ALA A 16 -5.39 6.39 -2.56
C ALA A 16 -4.55 7.00 -3.68
N LEU A 17 -4.17 6.19 -4.67
CA LEU A 17 -3.42 6.67 -5.84
C LEU A 17 -4.18 7.75 -6.60
N LYS A 18 -5.49 7.56 -6.80
CA LYS A 18 -6.35 8.57 -7.43
C LYS A 18 -6.42 9.87 -6.61
N ARG A 19 -6.48 9.80 -5.28
CA ARG A 19 -6.48 10.99 -4.40
C ARG A 19 -5.16 11.75 -4.42
N VAL A 20 -4.02 11.04 -4.42
CA VAL A 20 -2.69 11.65 -4.29
C VAL A 20 -2.11 12.06 -5.65
N ALA A 21 -2.20 11.18 -6.65
CA ALA A 21 -1.56 11.34 -7.96
C ALA A 21 -2.55 11.68 -9.10
N GLY A 22 -3.86 11.68 -8.81
CA GLY A 22 -4.90 12.09 -9.76
C GLY A 22 -5.37 10.98 -10.71
N ASP A 23 -6.43 11.29 -11.45
CA ASP A 23 -7.11 10.35 -12.36
C ASP A 23 -6.23 9.85 -13.51
N LYS A 24 -5.37 10.71 -14.06
CA LYS A 24 -4.50 10.36 -15.19
C LYS A 24 -3.51 9.26 -14.84
N VAL A 25 -2.94 9.31 -13.64
CA VAL A 25 -2.00 8.29 -13.15
C VAL A 25 -2.77 7.01 -12.83
N ALA A 26 -3.90 7.10 -12.14
CA ALA A 26 -4.73 5.94 -11.83
C ALA A 26 -5.27 5.23 -13.08
N ALA A 27 -5.56 5.97 -14.16
CA ALA A 27 -6.04 5.43 -15.44
C ALA A 27 -5.00 4.56 -16.17
N ARG A 28 -3.73 4.58 -15.75
CA ARG A 28 -2.68 3.71 -16.33
C ARG A 28 -2.79 2.26 -15.85
N ILE A 29 -3.57 2.00 -14.80
CA ILE A 29 -3.77 0.65 -14.27
C ILE A 29 -4.61 -0.16 -15.27
N LYS A 30 -4.05 -1.27 -15.73
CA LYS A 30 -4.74 -2.26 -16.56
C LYS A 30 -5.18 -3.43 -15.70
N ARG A 31 -6.42 -3.89 -15.88
CA ARG A 31 -6.95 -5.07 -15.19
C ARG A 31 -6.77 -6.28 -16.08
N GLU A 32 -5.69 -6.99 -15.86
CA GLU A 32 -5.36 -8.24 -16.56
C GLU A 32 -5.31 -9.35 -15.49
N LEU A 33 -6.32 -10.22 -15.47
CA LEU A 33 -6.44 -11.27 -14.46
C LEU A 33 -5.49 -12.42 -14.82
N ASP A 34 -4.67 -12.81 -13.87
CA ASP A 34 -3.80 -13.98 -13.97
C ASP A 34 -4.19 -14.99 -12.88
N PRO A 35 -4.81 -16.13 -13.25
CA PRO A 35 -5.21 -17.17 -12.30
C PRO A 35 -4.07 -17.74 -11.46
N PHE A 36 -2.85 -17.78 -12.00
CA PHE A 36 -1.68 -18.27 -11.29
C PHE A 36 -1.27 -17.30 -10.17
N ILE A 37 -1.19 -16.00 -10.48
CA ILE A 37 -0.89 -14.95 -9.49
C ILE A 37 -2.00 -14.90 -8.43
N MET A 38 -3.26 -14.96 -8.85
CA MET A 38 -4.40 -14.98 -7.93
C MET A 38 -4.32 -16.15 -6.95
N GLY A 39 -3.96 -17.35 -7.42
CA GLY A 39 -3.78 -18.54 -6.57
C GLY A 39 -2.67 -18.37 -5.52
N ILE A 40 -1.57 -17.68 -5.86
CA ILE A 40 -0.50 -17.37 -4.91
C ILE A 40 -0.98 -16.36 -3.87
N VAL A 41 -1.57 -15.25 -4.32
CA VAL A 41 -1.94 -14.11 -3.47
C VAL A 41 -3.09 -14.46 -2.51
N ASP A 42 -4.01 -15.34 -2.89
CA ASP A 42 -5.11 -15.75 -1.99
C ASP A 42 -4.62 -16.51 -0.75
N GLY A 43 -3.43 -17.12 -0.83
CA GLY A 43 -2.77 -17.76 0.31
C GLY A 43 -2.04 -16.79 1.24
N TRP A 44 -1.93 -15.50 0.90
CA TRP A 44 -1.18 -14.54 1.71
C TRP A 44 -1.97 -14.11 2.95
N PRO A 45 -1.31 -13.98 4.13
CA PRO A 45 -1.94 -13.43 5.32
C PRO A 45 -2.44 -12.00 5.08
N ARG A 46 -3.71 -11.73 5.39
CA ARG A 46 -4.37 -10.46 5.04
C ARG A 46 -4.11 -9.35 6.04
N ASN A 47 -4.18 -9.65 7.34
CA ASN A 47 -3.99 -8.67 8.40
C ASN A 47 -3.34 -9.33 9.62
N PHE A 48 -2.59 -8.56 10.39
CA PHE A 48 -1.90 -9.04 11.59
C PHE A 48 -2.26 -8.19 12.79
N GLU A 49 -2.27 -8.82 13.96
CA GLU A 49 -2.37 -8.12 15.24
C GLU A 49 -0.97 -8.09 15.90
N PRO A 50 -0.17 -7.02 15.74
CA PRO A 50 1.25 -6.98 16.10
C PRO A 50 1.50 -6.70 17.59
N LYS A 51 0.75 -7.34 18.50
CA LYS A 51 0.76 -7.06 19.96
C LYS A 51 2.17 -7.01 20.55
N ARG A 52 3.03 -7.96 20.17
CA ARG A 52 4.38 -8.07 20.73
C ARG A 52 5.28 -6.91 20.28
N ALA A 53 5.21 -6.52 19.01
CA ALA A 53 6.00 -5.42 18.49
C ALA A 53 5.53 -4.07 19.08
N LEU A 54 4.21 -3.87 19.21
CA LEU A 54 3.66 -2.69 19.89
C LEU A 54 4.14 -2.60 21.35
N LYS A 55 4.16 -3.70 22.10
CA LYS A 55 4.69 -3.76 23.48
C LYS A 55 6.19 -3.45 23.56
N LEU A 56 6.93 -3.68 22.48
CA LEU A 56 8.35 -3.35 22.38
C LEU A 56 8.61 -1.91 21.92
N GLY A 57 7.56 -1.10 21.73
CA GLY A 57 7.66 0.31 21.36
C GLY A 57 7.76 0.58 19.85
N PHE A 58 7.58 -0.44 19.00
CA PHE A 58 7.48 -0.21 17.55
C PHE A 58 6.14 0.45 17.23
N THR A 59 6.19 1.67 16.71
CA THR A 59 5.01 2.50 16.40
C THR A 59 4.98 2.98 14.94
N THR A 60 6.04 2.73 14.17
CA THR A 60 6.14 3.05 12.75
C THR A 60 5.23 2.12 11.94
N ALA A 61 3.98 2.57 11.78
CA ALA A 61 3.06 2.09 10.77
C ALA A 61 2.38 3.31 10.16
N GLU A 62 2.35 3.37 8.84
CA GLU A 62 1.62 4.39 8.12
C GLU A 62 0.13 4.26 8.42
N LYS A 63 -0.53 5.40 8.62
CA LYS A 63 -1.95 5.43 9.00
C LYS A 63 -2.87 5.26 7.80
N SER A 64 -2.36 5.56 6.61
CA SER A 64 -3.10 5.48 5.36
C SER A 64 -2.17 5.11 4.21
N PHE A 65 -2.77 4.57 3.14
CA PHE A 65 -2.02 4.30 1.91
C PHE A 65 -1.64 5.60 1.17
N ASP A 66 -2.34 6.71 1.44
CA ASP A 66 -1.99 8.04 0.95
C ASP A 66 -0.62 8.48 1.49
N ASP A 67 -0.34 8.19 2.76
CA ASP A 67 0.96 8.47 3.39
C ASP A 67 2.08 7.69 2.68
N ILE A 68 1.88 6.39 2.42
CA ILE A 68 2.84 5.54 1.71
C ILE A 68 3.17 6.10 0.33
N ILE A 69 2.16 6.53 -0.43
CA ILE A 69 2.36 7.12 -1.77
C ILE A 69 3.13 8.44 -1.68
N ARG A 70 2.81 9.29 -0.70
CA ARG A 70 3.51 10.57 -0.50
C ARG A 70 4.97 10.37 -0.11
N ILE A 71 5.23 9.45 0.82
CA ILE A 71 6.59 9.07 1.24
C ILE A 71 7.38 8.55 0.02
N HIS A 72 6.79 7.67 -0.79
CA HIS A 72 7.44 7.17 -2.00
C HIS A 72 7.77 8.31 -3.00
N ILE A 73 6.86 9.27 -3.19
CA ILE A 73 7.12 10.43 -4.07
C ILE A 73 8.26 11.29 -3.52
N GLU A 74 8.32 11.50 -2.19
CA GLU A 74 9.36 12.29 -1.54
C GLU A 74 10.72 11.61 -1.63
N ASP A 75 10.80 10.35 -1.19
CA ASP A 75 12.03 9.61 -0.99
C ASP A 75 12.64 9.12 -2.31
N GLU A 76 11.82 8.56 -3.22
CA GLU A 76 12.30 7.89 -4.43
C GLU A 76 12.26 8.80 -5.66
N LEU A 77 11.31 9.74 -5.69
CA LEU A 77 11.08 10.61 -6.86
C LEU A 77 11.51 12.07 -6.61
N GLY A 78 12.08 12.38 -5.45
CA GLY A 78 12.53 13.72 -5.09
C GLY A 78 11.40 14.77 -5.17
N GLY A 79 10.17 14.36 -4.83
CA GLY A 79 8.98 15.19 -4.91
C GLY A 79 8.41 15.39 -6.32
N LYS A 80 8.97 14.74 -7.36
CA LYS A 80 8.58 14.97 -8.76
C LYS A 80 8.10 13.69 -9.42
N PHE A 81 6.85 13.67 -9.87
CA PHE A 81 6.32 12.58 -10.67
C PHE A 81 5.52 13.11 -11.85
N VAL A 82 5.36 12.29 -12.88
CA VAL A 82 4.59 12.65 -14.08
C VAL A 82 3.10 12.50 -13.77
N ALA A 83 2.44 13.60 -13.44
CA ALA A 83 0.99 13.69 -13.24
C ALA A 83 0.20 13.68 -14.57
#